data_AF-A0A940JFL7-F1
#
_entry.id   AF-A0A940JFL7-F1
#
_cell.length_a   1.000
_cell.length_b   1.000
_cell.length_c   1.000
_cell.angle_alpha   90.00
_cell.angle_beta   90.00
_cell.angle_gamma   90.00
#
_symmetry.space_group_name_H-M   'P 1'
#
loop_
_entity.id
_entity.type
_entity.pdbx_description
1 polymer ?
#
loop_
_entity_poly.entity_id
_entity_poly.type
_entity_poly.pdbx_seq_one_letter_code
_entity_poly.pdbx_strand_id
1 'polypeptide(L)'
;MAWNCFLRNLPQQPQQVAVELRSGLQRLGSLAPDAPPGERAASLGRIGEYYRQLGMLDEAVSYLERAHELALAAKAPSLAVTMALRLATARQHRGEHPRAETMFQEALRRTRDPAAQAAQLEDFALQHLGKCLVEMGRLAEARDCFEQALTLRIGKGEQGLIASTREALDLLLAAQPLL
;
A
#
# COMPACT_ATOMS: atom_id res chain seq x y z
N MET A 1 -17.00 3.64 -12.95
CA MET A 1 -16.84 2.20 -12.66
C MET A 1 -15.48 1.63 -13.08
N ALA A 2 -14.86 2.06 -14.19
CA ALA A 2 -13.56 1.53 -14.65
C ALA A 2 -12.38 1.70 -13.65
N TRP A 3 -12.36 2.81 -12.91
CA TRP A 3 -11.30 3.13 -11.94
C TRP A 3 -11.13 2.12 -10.79
N ASN A 4 -12.24 1.64 -10.23
CA ASN A 4 -12.20 0.83 -9.00
C ASN A 4 -11.56 -0.55 -9.21
N CYS A 5 -11.77 -1.20 -10.36
CA CYS A 5 -11.16 -2.51 -10.61
C CYS A 5 -9.65 -2.42 -10.84
N PHE A 6 -9.20 -1.40 -11.59
CA PHE A 6 -7.79 -1.18 -11.88
C PHE A 6 -7.01 -0.73 -10.64
N LEU A 7 -7.50 0.28 -9.92
CA LEU A 7 -6.76 0.86 -8.80
C LEU A 7 -6.63 -0.10 -7.63
N ARG A 8 -7.65 -0.94 -7.38
CA ARG A 8 -7.71 -1.84 -6.21
C ARG A 8 -6.90 -3.12 -6.38
N ASN A 9 -6.34 -3.40 -7.56
CA ASN A 9 -5.52 -4.58 -7.83
C ASN A 9 -6.15 -5.88 -7.25
N LEU A 10 -7.38 -6.17 -7.66
CA LEU A 10 -8.05 -7.40 -7.23
C LEU A 10 -7.24 -8.63 -7.67
N PRO A 11 -7.13 -9.67 -6.83
CA PRO A 11 -6.31 -10.83 -7.16
C PRO A 11 -6.90 -11.59 -8.34
N GLN A 12 -6.05 -11.95 -9.31
CA GLN A 12 -6.44 -12.80 -10.44
C GLN A 12 -6.78 -14.24 -10.01
N GLN A 13 -6.21 -14.70 -8.88
CA GLN A 13 -6.38 -16.06 -8.35
C GLN A 13 -6.75 -16.03 -6.85
N PRO A 14 -8.01 -15.70 -6.50
CA PRO A 14 -8.42 -15.57 -5.10
C PRO A 14 -8.28 -16.89 -4.30
N GLN A 15 -8.41 -18.05 -4.94
CA GLN A 15 -8.19 -19.34 -4.28
C GLN A 15 -6.73 -19.51 -3.82
N GLN A 16 -5.77 -19.07 -4.63
CA GLN A 16 -4.36 -19.10 -4.27
C GLN A 16 -4.07 -18.16 -3.10
N VAL A 17 -4.66 -16.96 -3.09
CA VAL A 17 -4.55 -16.02 -1.96
C VAL A 17 -5.11 -16.64 -0.67
N ALA A 18 -6.22 -17.37 -0.74
CA ALA A 18 -6.78 -18.07 0.40
C ALA A 18 -5.86 -19.20 0.93
N VAL A 19 -5.13 -19.90 0.05
CA VAL A 19 -4.12 -20.89 0.46
C VAL A 19 -2.98 -20.19 1.20
N GLU A 20 -2.43 -19.11 0.62
CA GLU A 20 -1.34 -18.35 1.23
C GLU A 20 -1.73 -17.73 2.57
N LEU A 21 -2.97 -17.27 2.70
CA LEU A 21 -3.53 -16.79 3.96
C LEU A 21 -3.51 -17.89 5.03
N ARG A 22 -4.02 -19.08 4.72
CA ARG A 22 -4.03 -20.21 5.66
C ARG A 22 -2.61 -20.60 6.08
N SER A 23 -1.69 -20.71 5.14
CA SER A 23 -0.28 -20.99 5.43
C SER A 23 0.38 -19.88 6.24
N GLY A 24 0.04 -18.61 5.97
CA GLY A 24 0.50 -17.46 6.75
C GLY A 24 0.03 -17.51 8.20
N LEU A 25 -1.25 -17.80 8.44
CA LEU A 25 -1.81 -17.95 9.78
C LEU A 25 -1.16 -19.11 10.54
N GLN A 26 -0.93 -20.24 9.89
CA GLN A 26 -0.23 -21.37 10.49
C GLN A 26 1.20 -21.00 10.91
N ARG A 27 1.96 -20.35 10.02
CA ARG A 27 3.32 -19.89 10.32
C ARG A 27 3.34 -18.91 11.48
N LEU A 28 2.42 -17.93 11.50
CA LEU A 28 2.28 -16.97 12.59
C LEU A 28 2.01 -17.67 13.93
N GLY A 29 1.15 -18.70 13.93
CA GLY A 29 0.85 -19.51 15.13
C GLY A 29 2.03 -20.35 15.62
N SER A 30 2.96 -20.71 14.74
CA SER A 30 4.19 -21.44 15.08
C SER A 30 5.38 -20.54 15.46
N LEU A 31 5.26 -19.22 15.36
CA LEU A 31 6.35 -18.32 15.77
C LEU A 31 6.58 -18.44 17.27
N ALA A 32 7.86 -18.46 17.65
CA ALA A 32 8.24 -18.47 19.06
C ALA A 32 7.66 -17.24 19.79
N PRO A 33 7.28 -17.36 21.08
CA PRO A 33 6.74 -16.25 21.85
C PRO A 33 7.67 -15.02 21.86
N ASP A 34 8.99 -15.26 21.84
CA ASP A 34 10.09 -14.30 21.85
C ASP A 34 10.62 -13.94 20.44
N ALA A 35 9.96 -14.40 19.37
CA ALA A 35 10.33 -14.03 18.01
C ALA A 35 10.44 -12.50 17.86
N PRO A 36 11.44 -11.98 17.13
CA PRO A 36 11.66 -10.55 17.00
C PRO A 36 10.39 -9.80 16.57
N PRO A 37 10.07 -8.64 17.17
CA PRO A 37 8.86 -7.89 16.83
C PRO A 37 8.74 -7.58 15.32
N GLY A 38 9.87 -7.35 14.65
CA GLY A 38 9.91 -7.12 13.19
C GLY A 38 9.49 -8.34 12.36
N GLU A 39 9.85 -9.55 12.78
CA GLU A 39 9.44 -10.79 12.09
C GLU A 39 7.93 -11.01 12.23
N ARG A 40 7.41 -10.82 13.45
CA ARG A 40 5.97 -10.90 13.73
C ARG A 40 5.20 -9.82 12.96
N ALA A 41 5.72 -8.59 12.91
CA ALA A 41 5.16 -7.50 12.12
C ALA A 41 5.08 -7.85 10.63
N ALA A 42 6.17 -8.37 10.05
CA ALA A 42 6.20 -8.77 8.65
C ALA A 42 5.16 -9.88 8.34
N SER A 43 5.02 -10.86 9.24
CA SER A 43 4.06 -11.96 9.10
C SER A 43 2.62 -11.47 9.16
N LEU A 44 2.27 -10.68 10.17
CA LEU A 44 0.95 -10.04 10.30
C LEU A 44 0.65 -9.14 9.10
N GLY A 45 1.64 -8.39 8.63
CA GLY A 45 1.52 -7.51 7.48
C GLY A 45 1.22 -8.23 6.16
N ARG A 46 1.72 -9.46 5.98
CA ARG A 46 1.36 -10.30 4.82
C ARG A 46 -0.05 -10.87 4.95
N ILE A 47 -0.42 -11.33 6.15
CA ILE A 47 -1.77 -11.83 6.44
C ILE A 47 -2.83 -10.75 6.18
N GLY A 48 -2.61 -9.54 6.69
CA GLY A 48 -3.52 -8.42 6.45
C GLY A 48 -3.63 -8.03 4.99
N GLU A 49 -2.54 -8.11 4.23
CA GLU A 49 -2.57 -7.91 2.77
C GLU A 49 -3.38 -8.99 2.04
N TYR A 50 -3.29 -10.26 2.45
CA TYR A 50 -4.12 -11.32 1.88
C TYR A 50 -5.60 -11.12 2.19
N TYR A 51 -5.96 -10.77 3.43
CA TYR A 51 -7.34 -10.40 3.77
C TYR A 51 -7.85 -9.23 2.92
N ARG A 52 -7.02 -8.20 2.70
CA ARG A 52 -7.37 -7.07 1.84
C ARG A 52 -7.67 -7.51 0.40
N GLN A 53 -6.84 -8.38 -0.16
CA GLN A 53 -7.02 -8.92 -1.51
C GLN A 53 -8.31 -9.77 -1.63
N LEU A 54 -8.68 -10.46 -0.56
CA LEU A 54 -9.92 -11.24 -0.49
C LEU A 54 -11.18 -10.38 -0.19
N GLY A 55 -11.02 -9.07 0.01
CA GLY A 55 -12.12 -8.16 0.35
C GLY A 55 -12.58 -8.23 1.81
N MET A 56 -11.85 -8.95 2.67
CA MET A 56 -12.08 -9.05 4.11
C MET A 56 -11.40 -7.87 4.82
N LEU A 57 -11.99 -6.68 4.67
CA LEU A 57 -11.33 -5.42 4.98
C LEU A 57 -11.22 -5.13 6.49
N ASP A 58 -12.15 -5.64 7.30
CA ASP A 58 -12.11 -5.49 8.76
C ASP A 58 -10.93 -6.29 9.36
N GLU A 59 -10.76 -7.53 8.91
CA GLU A 59 -9.63 -8.39 9.27
C GLU A 59 -8.32 -7.80 8.75
N ALA A 60 -8.29 -7.33 7.49
CA ALA A 60 -7.11 -6.71 6.92
C ALA A 60 -6.60 -5.56 7.80
N VAL A 61 -7.50 -4.65 8.17
CA VAL A 61 -7.21 -3.52 9.05
C VAL A 61 -6.68 -4.02 10.40
N SER A 62 -7.38 -4.94 11.07
CA SER A 62 -6.99 -5.43 12.40
C SER A 62 -5.58 -6.04 12.41
N TYR A 63 -5.24 -6.86 11.40
CA TYR A 63 -3.91 -7.44 11.27
C TYR A 63 -2.84 -6.39 10.95
N LEU A 64 -3.17 -5.39 10.12
CA LEU A 64 -2.24 -4.34 9.70
C LEU A 64 -1.97 -3.31 10.80
N GLU A 65 -2.92 -3.03 11.68
CA GLU A 65 -2.72 -2.19 12.87
C GLU A 65 -1.67 -2.82 13.81
N ARG A 66 -1.88 -4.09 14.16
CA ARG A 66 -0.92 -4.86 14.99
C ARG A 66 0.46 -4.94 14.32
N ALA A 67 0.50 -5.12 13.01
CA ALA A 67 1.75 -5.15 12.26
C ALA A 67 2.48 -3.81 12.30
N HIS A 68 1.75 -2.69 12.16
CA HIS A 68 2.32 -1.36 12.19
C HIS A 68 2.88 -1.01 13.59
N GLU A 69 2.14 -1.31 14.65
CA GLU A 69 2.60 -1.11 16.03
C GLU A 69 3.89 -1.89 16.32
N LEU A 70 3.94 -3.16 15.93
CA LEU A 70 5.13 -3.99 16.12
C LEU A 70 6.32 -3.51 15.27
N ALA A 71 6.08 -3.01 14.07
CA ALA A 71 7.14 -2.44 13.22
C ALA A 71 7.74 -1.16 13.83
N LEU A 72 6.92 -0.32 14.47
CA LEU A 72 7.39 0.84 15.24
C LEU A 72 8.20 0.39 16.46
N ALA A 73 7.71 -0.60 17.22
CA ALA A 73 8.42 -1.15 18.38
C ALA A 73 9.76 -1.80 18.00
N ALA A 74 9.83 -2.43 16.82
CA ALA A 74 11.06 -3.01 16.27
C ALA A 74 12.10 -1.96 15.85
N LYS A 75 11.77 -0.66 15.88
CA LYS A 75 12.61 0.44 15.39
C LYS A 75 13.15 0.16 13.98
N ALA A 76 12.28 -0.39 13.12
CA ALA A 76 12.58 -0.72 11.73
C ALA A 76 11.85 0.24 10.79
N PRO A 77 12.46 1.39 10.40
CA PRO A 77 11.74 2.48 9.76
C PRO A 77 11.09 2.10 8.43
N SER A 78 11.81 1.39 7.56
CA SER A 78 11.30 0.89 6.28
C SER A 78 10.13 -0.07 6.46
N LEU A 79 10.19 -0.92 7.49
CA LEU A 79 9.09 -1.84 7.81
C LEU A 79 7.87 -1.05 8.32
N ALA A 80 8.08 -0.04 9.17
CA ALA A 80 7.01 0.79 9.69
C ALA A 80 6.29 1.56 8.58
N VAL A 81 7.03 2.14 7.62
CA VAL A 81 6.44 2.79 6.43
C VAL A 81 5.69 1.77 5.57
N THR A 82 6.26 0.59 5.33
CA THR A 82 5.58 -0.47 4.55
C THR A 82 4.25 -0.88 5.20
N MET A 83 4.22 -1.05 6.53
CA MET A 83 2.99 -1.38 7.25
C MET A 83 1.98 -0.24 7.23
N ALA A 84 2.44 1.02 7.34
CA ALA A 84 1.58 2.20 7.24
C ALA A 84 0.89 2.29 5.87
N LEU A 85 1.65 2.10 4.78
CA LEU A 85 1.11 2.11 3.41
C LEU A 85 0.06 1.01 3.21
N ARG A 86 0.31 -0.20 3.70
CA ARG A 86 -0.66 -1.31 3.61
C ARG A 86 -1.92 -1.03 4.43
N LEU A 87 -1.78 -0.55 5.66
CA LEU A 87 -2.90 -0.19 6.52
C LEU A 87 -3.74 0.92 5.88
N ALA A 88 -3.10 1.98 5.37
CA ALA A 88 -3.76 3.05 4.65
C ALA A 88 -4.51 2.53 3.41
N THR A 89 -3.93 1.60 2.66
CA THR A 89 -4.59 0.96 1.51
C THR A 89 -5.81 0.13 1.93
N ALA A 90 -5.73 -0.62 3.03
CA ALA A 90 -6.87 -1.36 3.56
C ALA A 90 -8.01 -0.42 4.01
N ARG A 91 -7.66 0.68 4.71
CA ARG A 91 -8.60 1.73 5.12
C ARG A 91 -9.23 2.43 3.92
N GLN A 92 -8.46 2.74 2.89
CA GLN A 92 -8.94 3.28 1.62
C GLN A 92 -9.99 2.34 0.99
N HIS A 93 -9.67 1.04 0.89
CA HIS A 93 -10.58 0.07 0.30
C HIS A 93 -11.87 -0.10 1.11
N ARG A 94 -11.80 0.14 2.43
CA ARG A 94 -12.93 0.16 3.38
C ARG A 94 -13.78 1.44 3.26
N GLY A 95 -13.40 2.38 2.40
CA GLY A 95 -14.10 3.65 2.18
C GLY A 95 -13.66 4.79 3.10
N GLU A 96 -12.64 4.57 3.94
CA GLU A 96 -12.12 5.58 4.87
C GLU A 96 -11.11 6.51 4.20
N HIS A 97 -11.46 7.09 3.05
CA HIS A 97 -10.53 7.83 2.20
C HIS A 97 -9.80 9.00 2.91
N PRO A 98 -10.45 9.86 3.72
CA PRO A 98 -9.75 10.95 4.40
C PRO A 98 -8.69 10.47 5.41
N ARG A 99 -8.96 9.35 6.10
CA ARG A 99 -8.00 8.73 7.02
C ARG A 99 -6.85 8.12 6.25
N ALA A 100 -7.14 7.39 5.17
CA ALA A 100 -6.13 6.79 4.31
C ALA A 100 -5.21 7.86 3.70
N GLU A 101 -5.76 8.97 3.20
CA GLU A 101 -4.99 10.11 2.68
C GLU A 101 -4.01 10.64 3.72
N THR A 102 -4.47 10.92 4.94
CA THR A 102 -3.63 11.41 6.04
C THR A 102 -2.47 10.44 6.30
N MET A 103 -2.74 9.14 6.29
CA MET A 103 -1.71 8.12 6.50
C MET A 103 -0.72 8.03 5.34
N PHE A 104 -1.18 8.15 4.09
CA PHE A 104 -0.30 8.18 2.92
C PHE A 104 0.60 9.42 2.91
N GLN A 105 0.07 10.59 3.30
CA GLN A 105 0.85 11.82 3.43
C GLN A 105 1.91 11.71 4.53
N GLU A 106 1.57 11.14 5.68
CA GLU A 106 2.55 10.90 6.76
C GLU A 106 3.62 9.89 6.34
N ALA A 107 3.24 8.81 5.63
CA ALA A 107 4.20 7.87 5.07
C ALA A 107 5.14 8.55 4.06
N LEU A 108 4.62 9.38 3.16
CA LEU A 108 5.41 10.17 2.20
C LEU A 108 6.36 11.15 2.90
N ARG A 109 5.90 11.81 3.97
CA ARG A 109 6.75 12.69 4.78
C ARG A 109 7.92 11.92 5.39
N ARG A 110 7.67 10.70 5.89
CA ARG A 110 8.72 9.82 6.43
C ARG A 110 9.71 9.34 5.38
N THR A 111 9.27 9.04 4.16
CA THR A 111 10.20 8.64 3.10
C THR A 111 11.11 9.80 2.67
N ARG A 112 10.65 11.04 2.79
CA ARG A 112 11.42 12.25 2.49
C ARG A 112 12.32 12.71 3.63
N ASP A 113 12.17 12.17 4.84
CA ASP A 113 13.04 12.45 5.98
C ASP A 113 14.34 11.64 5.87
N PRO A 114 15.51 12.27 5.67
CA PRO A 114 16.77 11.55 5.58
C PRO A 114 17.09 10.72 6.83
N ALA A 115 16.62 11.14 8.01
CA ALA A 115 16.84 10.43 9.27
C ALA A 115 16.04 9.12 9.35
N ALA A 116 14.94 9.01 8.59
CA ALA A 116 14.05 7.86 8.61
C ALA A 116 14.55 6.68 7.74
N GLN A 117 15.59 6.85 6.90
CA GLN A 117 16.19 5.77 6.10
C GLN A 117 15.15 4.95 5.29
N ALA A 118 14.12 5.62 4.78
CA ALA A 118 13.00 5.01 4.06
C ALA A 118 12.78 5.59 2.65
N ALA A 119 13.75 6.36 2.13
CA ALA A 119 13.64 7.05 0.84
C ALA A 119 13.34 6.12 -0.35
N GLN A 120 13.75 4.85 -0.26
CA GLN A 120 13.44 3.84 -1.27
C GLN A 120 11.93 3.53 -1.41
N LEU A 121 11.08 3.99 -0.49
CA LEU A 121 9.63 3.76 -0.51
C LEU A 121 8.82 4.98 -0.99
N GLU A 122 9.47 6.10 -1.35
CA GLU A 122 8.78 7.33 -1.72
C GLU A 122 7.85 7.15 -2.93
N ASP A 123 8.28 6.40 -3.95
CA ASP A 123 7.47 6.15 -5.15
C ASP A 123 6.22 5.30 -4.83
N PHE A 124 6.31 4.38 -3.86
CA PHE A 124 5.15 3.64 -3.38
C PHE A 124 4.17 4.56 -2.65
N ALA A 125 4.65 5.43 -1.76
CA ALA A 125 3.80 6.38 -1.05
C ALA A 125 3.06 7.31 -2.02
N LEU A 126 3.76 7.87 -3.00
CA LEU A 126 3.19 8.70 -4.07
C LEU A 126 2.17 7.92 -4.91
N GLN A 127 2.51 6.72 -5.35
CA GLN A 127 1.59 5.89 -6.14
C GLN A 127 0.30 5.62 -5.36
N HIS A 128 0.38 5.20 -4.10
CA HIS A 128 -0.81 4.90 -3.30
C HIS A 128 -1.64 6.14 -2.97
N LEU A 129 -0.99 7.27 -2.66
CA LEU A 129 -1.69 8.55 -2.48
C LEU A 129 -2.43 8.94 -3.75
N GLY A 130 -1.79 8.84 -4.92
CA GLY A 130 -2.41 9.09 -6.22
C GLY A 130 -3.67 8.25 -6.42
N LYS A 131 -3.60 6.94 -6.15
CA LYS A 131 -4.78 6.06 -6.23
C LYS A 131 -5.91 6.50 -5.30
N CYS A 132 -5.59 6.90 -4.07
CA CYS A 132 -6.58 7.39 -3.10
C CYS A 132 -7.22 8.69 -3.58
N LEU A 133 -6.44 9.62 -4.12
CA LEU A 133 -6.92 10.88 -4.68
C LEU A 133 -7.86 10.66 -5.87
N VAL A 134 -7.60 9.66 -6.73
CA VAL A 134 -8.53 9.29 -7.80
C VAL A 134 -9.88 8.83 -7.26
N GLU A 135 -9.90 7.97 -6.24
CA GLU A 135 -11.17 7.52 -5.63
C GLU A 135 -11.95 8.67 -4.97
N MET A 136 -11.27 9.75 -4.58
CA MET A 136 -11.87 10.99 -4.09
C MET A 136 -12.21 12.02 -5.19
N GLY A 137 -11.95 11.70 -6.47
CA GLY A 137 -12.21 12.61 -7.60
C GLY A 137 -11.20 13.75 -7.77
N ARG A 138 -10.10 13.76 -7.01
CA ARG A 138 -9.05 14.79 -7.06
C ARG A 138 -8.00 14.46 -8.12
N LEU A 139 -8.43 14.46 -9.38
CA LEU A 139 -7.66 13.92 -10.50
C LEU A 139 -6.36 14.68 -10.81
N ALA A 140 -6.34 16.02 -10.65
CA ALA A 140 -5.13 16.82 -10.87
C ALA A 140 -4.03 16.48 -9.85
N GLU A 141 -4.38 16.42 -8.56
CA GLU A 141 -3.44 16.06 -7.51
C GLU A 141 -2.98 14.60 -7.62
N ALA A 142 -3.87 13.70 -8.07
CA ALA A 142 -3.51 12.32 -8.37
C ALA A 142 -2.47 12.23 -9.49
N ARG A 143 -2.64 13.02 -10.56
CA ARG A 143 -1.70 13.11 -11.66
C ARG A 143 -0.32 13.55 -11.18
N ASP A 144 -0.24 14.61 -10.37
CA ASP A 144 1.03 15.11 -9.82
C ASP A 144 1.74 14.02 -9.00
N CYS A 145 0.99 13.24 -8.22
CA CYS A 145 1.53 12.11 -7.47
C CYS A 145 2.09 11.01 -8.39
N PHE A 146 1.35 10.64 -9.43
CA PHE A 146 1.79 9.62 -10.38
C PHE A 146 3.00 10.07 -11.22
N GLU A 147 3.06 11.32 -11.65
CA GLU A 147 4.21 11.86 -12.40
C GLU A 147 5.49 11.84 -11.54
N GLN A 148 5.39 12.24 -10.26
CA GLN A 148 6.52 12.13 -9.32
C GLN A 148 6.93 10.66 -9.09
N ALA A 149 5.97 9.76 -8.89
CA ALA A 149 6.25 8.33 -8.73
C ALA A 149 6.94 7.74 -9.97
N LEU A 150 6.50 8.14 -11.17
CA LEU A 150 7.07 7.70 -12.45
C LEU A 150 8.53 8.13 -12.58
N THR A 151 8.86 9.38 -12.28
CA THR A 151 10.25 9.87 -12.30
C THR A 151 11.15 9.04 -11.40
N LEU A 152 10.71 8.75 -10.17
CA LEU A 152 11.48 7.92 -9.24
C LEU A 152 11.64 6.48 -9.74
N ARG A 153 10.57 5.89 -10.31
CA ARG A 153 10.59 4.51 -10.83
C ARG A 153 11.47 4.37 -12.07
N ILE A 154 11.52 5.38 -12.94
CA ILE A 154 12.47 5.46 -14.05
C ILE A 154 13.90 5.50 -13.52
N GLY A 155 14.18 6.35 -12.51
CA GLY A 155 15.49 6.41 -11.88
C GLY A 155 15.94 5.08 -11.26
N LYS A 156 15.00 4.29 -10.74
CA LYS A 156 15.26 2.94 -10.18
C LYS A 156 15.34 1.83 -11.22
N GLY A 157 14.86 2.04 -12.45
CA GLY A 157 14.81 1.02 -13.50
C GLY A 157 13.73 -0.05 -13.32
N GLU A 158 12.72 0.19 -12.47
CA GLU A 158 11.68 -0.78 -12.09
C GLU A 158 10.59 -0.90 -13.17
N GLN A 159 10.88 -1.61 -14.26
CA GLN A 159 10.02 -1.64 -15.47
C GLN A 159 8.56 -1.99 -15.20
N GLY A 160 8.29 -2.95 -14.32
CA GLY A 160 6.91 -3.33 -13.95
C GLY A 160 6.16 -2.20 -13.25
N LEU A 161 6.83 -1.45 -12.37
CA LEU A 161 6.26 -0.31 -11.67
C LEU A 161 6.07 0.89 -12.61
N ILE A 162 7.00 1.11 -13.53
CA ILE A 162 6.91 2.13 -14.58
C ILE A 162 5.66 1.90 -15.44
N ALA A 163 5.45 0.67 -15.91
CA ALA A 163 4.28 0.31 -16.71
C ALA A 163 2.97 0.56 -15.95
N SER A 164 2.91 0.13 -14.68
CA SER A 164 1.73 0.35 -13.83
C SER A 164 1.42 1.84 -13.60
N THR A 165 2.43 2.69 -13.42
CA THR A 165 2.21 4.14 -13.26
C THR A 165 1.77 4.80 -14.56
N ARG A 166 2.35 4.40 -15.71
CA ARG A 166 1.94 4.92 -17.02
C ARG A 166 0.48 4.61 -17.32
N GLU A 167 0.06 3.37 -17.06
CA GLU A 167 -1.34 2.98 -17.23
C GLU A 167 -2.28 3.82 -16.33
N ALA A 168 -1.88 4.11 -15.08
CA ALA A 168 -2.66 4.99 -14.22
C ALA A 168 -2.78 6.42 -14.76
N LEU A 169 -1.71 6.96 -15.39
CA LEU A 169 -1.73 8.27 -16.04
C LEU A 169 -2.57 8.28 -17.32
N ASP A 170 -2.46 7.24 -18.15
CA ASP A 170 -3.25 7.10 -19.38
C ASP A 170 -4.75 7.07 -19.08
N LEU A 171 -5.14 6.35 -18.00
CA LEU A 171 -6.52 6.35 -17.52
C LEU A 171 -6.99 7.75 -17.08
N LEU A 172 -6.10 8.58 -16.49
CA LEU A 172 -6.47 9.93 -16.06
C LEU A 172 -6.71 10.85 -17.25
N LEU A 173 -5.88 10.73 -18.28
CA LEU A 173 -6.02 11.47 -19.53
C LEU A 173 -7.30 11.08 -20.26
N ALA A 174 -7.62 9.78 -20.32
CA ALA A 174 -8.85 9.29 -20.95
C ALA A 174 -10.13 9.75 -20.22
N ALA A 175 -10.03 10.12 -18.94
CA ALA A 175 -11.17 10.60 -18.16
C ALA A 175 -11.35 12.13 -18.19
N GLN A 176 -10.38 12.90 -18.71
CA GLN A 176 -10.57 14.33 -18.95
C GLN A 176 -11.37 14.53 -20.24
N PRO A 177 -12.47 15.30 -20.24
CA PRO A 177 -13.13 15.68 -21.48
C PRO A 177 -12.13 16.45 -22.35
N LEU A 178 -12.03 16.09 -23.63
CA LEU A 178 -11.38 16.94 -24.64
C LEU A 178 -12.11 18.29 -24.59
N LEU A 179 -11.42 19.35 -24.16
CA LEU A 179 -11.90 20.73 -24.25
C LEU A 179 -12.07 21.13 -25.72
#